data_AF-A0ABD3DKS8-F1
#
_entry.id   AF-A0ABD3DKS8-F1
#
_cell.length_a   1.000
_cell.length_b   1.000
_cell.length_c   1.000
_cell.angle_alpha   90.00
_cell.angle_beta   90.00
_cell.angle_gamma   90.00
#
_symmetry.space_group_name_H-M   'P 1'
#
loop_
_entity.id
_entity.type
_entity.pdbx_description
1 polymer ?
#
loop_
_entity_poly.entity_id
_entity_poly.type
_entity_poly.pdbx_seq_one_letter_code
_entity_poly.pdbx_strand_id
1 'polypeptide(L)'
;MASSKPRSSSSCSFLNLLISFLNFILFILSATSLAPTILLKMPPTSLGWAFIITSTISLFSSFIGFFPRLARLCHVTHISLLLASAVAQLLGVLALFAKEKSSLVMFGSTRDPREAKVLVRLECGVLMAMFVMQLGVLILCCAAHSCGVRECEGVEAEKRMQRIASVQEESMANYNAAKIVELKNKELGEKVNINKYGQFKNDFQGYK
;
A
#
# COMPACT_ATOMS: atom_id res chain seq x y z
N MET A 1 24.68 -4.32 20.53
CA MET A 1 23.67 -5.29 20.04
C MET A 1 23.28 -4.90 18.63
N ALA A 2 23.39 -5.83 17.68
CA ALA A 2 23.19 -5.57 16.27
C ALA A 2 21.73 -5.18 15.97
N SER A 3 21.53 -4.00 15.41
CA SER A 3 20.24 -3.54 14.86
C SER A 3 19.94 -4.38 13.62
N SER A 4 19.06 -5.37 13.75
CA SER A 4 18.50 -6.09 12.62
C SER A 4 17.58 -5.15 11.84
N LYS A 5 18.12 -4.47 10.82
CA LYS A 5 17.33 -3.77 9.79
C LYS A 5 16.20 -4.71 9.32
N PRO A 6 14.93 -4.27 9.31
CA PRO A 6 13.84 -5.15 8.96
C PRO A 6 13.95 -5.52 7.48
N ARG A 7 14.16 -6.81 7.20
CA ARG A 7 14.09 -7.43 5.86
C ARG A 7 12.79 -7.11 5.09
N SER A 8 11.76 -6.61 5.78
CA SER A 8 10.44 -6.20 5.26
C SER A 8 10.50 -5.15 4.15
N SER A 9 11.38 -4.15 4.28
CA SER A 9 11.34 -2.98 3.39
C SER A 9 11.73 -3.31 1.94
N SER A 10 12.58 -4.31 1.72
CA SER A 10 12.99 -4.72 0.37
C SER A 10 11.89 -5.49 -0.38
N SER A 11 11.13 -6.34 0.33
CA SER A 11 10.03 -7.11 -0.26
C SER A 11 8.87 -6.22 -0.67
N CYS A 12 8.54 -5.21 0.15
CA CYS A 12 7.50 -4.24 -0.16
C CYS A 12 7.86 -3.37 -1.37
N SER A 13 9.13 -2.98 -1.50
CA SER A 13 9.62 -2.22 -2.66
C SER A 13 9.55 -3.03 -3.96
N PHE A 14 9.94 -4.31 -3.92
CA PHE A 14 9.85 -5.21 -5.06
C PHE A 14 8.39 -5.42 -5.52
N LEU A 15 7.45 -5.62 -4.59
CA LEU A 15 6.02 -5.75 -4.91
C LEU A 15 5.49 -4.51 -5.63
N ASN A 16 5.84 -3.31 -5.17
CA ASN A 16 5.43 -2.06 -5.82
C ASN A 16 6.01 -1.91 -7.23
N LEU A 17 7.27 -2.30 -7.44
CA LEU A 17 7.91 -2.29 -8.76
C LEU A 17 7.24 -3.30 -9.70
N LEU A 18 6.94 -4.51 -9.21
CA LEU A 18 6.24 -5.53 -9.97
C LEU A 18 4.82 -5.10 -10.35
N ILE A 19 4.08 -4.47 -9.42
CA ILE A 19 2.75 -3.90 -9.69
C ILE A 19 2.84 -2.83 -10.78
N SER A 20 3.80 -1.91 -10.69
CA SER A 20 4.00 -0.86 -11.69
C SER A 20 4.34 -1.45 -13.08
N PHE A 21 5.22 -2.46 -13.11
CA PHE A 21 5.60 -3.16 -14.33
C PHE A 21 4.42 -3.88 -15.00
N LEU A 22 3.61 -4.63 -14.23
CA LEU A 22 2.44 -5.32 -14.77
C LEU A 22 1.37 -4.33 -15.27
N ASN A 23 1.15 -3.22 -14.55
CA ASN A 23 0.27 -2.14 -15.02
C ASN A 23 0.78 -1.49 -16.31
N PHE A 24 2.09 -1.35 -16.48
CA PHE A 24 2.66 -0.87 -17.73
C PHE A 24 2.38 -1.83 -18.89
N ILE A 25 2.54 -3.14 -18.70
CA ILE A 25 2.20 -4.12 -19.74
C ILE A 25 0.69 -4.08 -20.03
N LEU A 26 -0.16 -4.01 -19.00
CA LEU A 26 -1.62 -3.87 -19.17
C LEU A 26 -2.00 -2.61 -19.95
N PHE A 27 -1.30 -1.50 -19.73
CA PHE A 27 -1.50 -0.27 -20.49
C PHE A 27 -1.21 -0.47 -21.98
N ILE A 28 -0.08 -1.12 -22.32
CA ILE A 28 0.28 -1.42 -23.71
C ILE A 28 -0.73 -2.38 -24.36
N LEU A 29 -1.14 -3.43 -23.66
CA LEU A 29 -2.15 -4.38 -24.15
C LEU A 29 -3.51 -3.69 -24.38
N SER A 30 -3.94 -2.85 -23.44
CA SER A 30 -5.20 -2.09 -23.55
C SER A 30 -5.17 -1.09 -24.70
N ALA A 31 -4.01 -0.47 -24.96
CA ALA A 31 -3.83 0.39 -26.13
C ALA A 31 -3.84 -0.43 -27.44
N THR A 32 -3.25 -1.62 -27.42
CA THR A 32 -3.17 -2.51 -28.58
C THR A 32 -4.52 -3.12 -28.95
N SER A 33 -5.39 -3.44 -27.99
CA SER A 33 -6.75 -3.98 -28.25
C SER A 33 -7.68 -2.99 -28.97
N LEU A 34 -7.36 -1.70 -28.95
CA LEU A 34 -8.07 -0.71 -29.75
C LEU A 34 -7.89 -0.97 -31.25
N ALA A 35 -6.73 -1.46 -31.69
CA ALA A 35 -6.44 -1.69 -33.11
C ALA A 35 -7.38 -2.73 -33.76
N PRO A 36 -7.50 -3.98 -33.28
CA PRO A 36 -8.45 -4.94 -33.84
C PRO A 36 -9.90 -4.47 -33.67
N THR A 37 -10.24 -3.79 -32.57
CA THR A 37 -11.59 -3.23 -32.36
C THR A 37 -11.95 -2.15 -33.38
N ILE A 38 -11.00 -1.28 -33.75
CA ILE A 38 -11.16 -0.27 -34.79
C ILE A 38 -11.14 -0.91 -36.19
N LEU A 39 -10.26 -1.89 -36.42
CA LEU A 39 -10.13 -2.58 -37.71
C LEU A 39 -11.32 -3.49 -38.05
N LEU A 40 -12.03 -4.01 -37.04
CA LEU A 40 -13.29 -4.75 -37.19
C LEU A 40 -14.47 -3.85 -37.55
N LYS A 41 -14.33 -2.52 -37.50
CA LYS A 41 -15.43 -1.57 -37.59
C LYS A 41 -15.94 -1.38 -39.03
N MET A 42 -17.15 -1.88 -39.26
CA MET A 42 -18.25 -1.34 -40.09
C MET A 42 -19.47 -2.21 -39.72
N PRO A 43 -20.62 -1.74 -39.16
CA PRO A 43 -21.12 -0.42 -38.71
C PRO A 43 -20.98 -0.19 -37.17
N PRO A 44 -21.44 0.95 -36.58
CA PRO A 44 -21.42 1.17 -35.13
C PRO A 44 -22.36 0.21 -34.39
N THR A 45 -21.84 -0.91 -33.94
CA THR A 45 -22.60 -1.92 -33.20
C THR A 45 -22.39 -1.73 -31.70
N SER A 46 -23.42 -1.98 -30.90
CA SER A 46 -23.36 -1.83 -29.43
C SER A 46 -22.22 -2.66 -28.82
N LEU A 47 -21.94 -3.82 -29.42
CA LEU A 47 -20.86 -4.72 -29.03
C LEU A 47 -19.47 -4.12 -29.30
N GLY A 48 -19.26 -3.47 -30.46
CA GLY A 48 -18.03 -2.75 -30.75
C GLY A 48 -17.77 -1.59 -29.77
N TRP A 49 -18.82 -0.83 -29.43
CA TRP A 49 -18.72 0.23 -28.41
C TRP A 49 -18.38 -0.32 -27.03
N ALA A 50 -18.96 -1.47 -26.64
CA ALA A 50 -18.64 -2.12 -25.37
C ALA A 50 -17.16 -2.48 -25.25
N PHE A 51 -16.53 -3.00 -26.32
CA PHE A 51 -15.10 -3.30 -26.33
C PHE A 51 -14.22 -2.05 -26.27
N ILE A 52 -14.60 -0.98 -26.97
CA ILE A 52 -13.88 0.31 -26.89
C ILE A 52 -13.94 0.86 -25.46
N ILE A 53 -15.12 0.86 -24.84
CA ILE A 53 -15.30 1.36 -23.46
C ILE A 53 -14.50 0.50 -22.49
N THR A 54 -14.56 -0.83 -22.62
CA THR A 54 -13.81 -1.77 -21.77
C THR A 54 -12.29 -1.56 -21.88
N SER A 55 -11.78 -1.40 -23.10
CA SER A 55 -10.36 -1.11 -23.35
C SER A 55 -9.96 0.25 -22.78
N THR A 56 -10.82 1.26 -22.91
CA THR A 56 -10.57 2.61 -22.37
C THR A 56 -10.54 2.60 -20.84
N ILE A 57 -11.50 1.92 -20.19
CA ILE A 57 -11.51 1.76 -18.72
C ILE A 57 -10.25 1.02 -18.25
N SER A 58 -9.85 -0.05 -18.95
CA SER A 58 -8.63 -0.80 -18.66
C SER A 58 -7.38 0.08 -18.77
N LEU A 59 -7.33 0.94 -19.79
CA LEU A 59 -6.22 1.86 -20.05
C LEU A 59 -6.12 2.92 -18.94
N PHE A 60 -7.24 3.53 -18.55
CA PHE A 60 -7.28 4.46 -17.42
C PHE A 60 -6.89 3.80 -16.10
N SER A 61 -7.40 2.58 -15.83
CA SER A 61 -7.05 1.84 -14.61
C SER A 61 -5.56 1.55 -14.55
N SER A 62 -4.98 1.09 -15.66
CA SER A 62 -3.56 0.77 -15.76
C SER A 62 -2.67 2.01 -15.63
N PHE A 63 -3.11 3.15 -16.17
CA PHE A 63 -2.42 4.43 -16.02
C PHE A 63 -2.37 4.89 -14.56
N ILE A 64 -3.49 4.77 -13.83
CA ILE A 64 -3.52 5.08 -12.39
C ILE A 64 -2.59 4.13 -11.60
N GLY A 65 -2.61 2.84 -11.94
CA GLY A 65 -1.77 1.81 -11.31
C GLY A 65 -0.27 1.96 -11.58
N PHE A 66 0.10 2.60 -12.69
CA PHE A 66 1.49 2.92 -13.02
C PHE A 66 2.13 3.90 -12.02
N PHE A 67 1.33 4.82 -11.46
CA PHE A 67 1.81 5.83 -10.52
C PHE A 67 1.51 5.44 -9.07
N PRO A 68 2.51 4.94 -8.31
CA PRO A 68 2.30 4.44 -6.93
C PRO A 68 1.93 5.52 -5.91
N ARG A 69 2.03 6.81 -6.27
CA ARG A 69 1.48 7.91 -5.46
C ARG A 69 -0.03 8.09 -5.69
N LEU A 70 -0.49 8.03 -6.94
CA LEU A 70 -1.91 8.10 -7.28
C LEU A 70 -2.67 6.86 -6.81
N ALA A 71 -2.11 5.67 -7.02
CA ALA A 71 -2.69 4.41 -6.58
C ALA A 71 -2.83 4.31 -5.04
N ARG A 72 -2.01 5.03 -4.27
CA ARG A 72 -2.12 5.10 -2.80
C ARG A 72 -3.24 6.04 -2.33
N LEU A 73 -3.34 7.22 -2.95
CA LEU A 73 -4.39 8.20 -2.63
C LEU A 73 -5.78 7.70 -3.02
N CYS A 74 -5.86 6.83 -4.03
CA CYS A 74 -7.11 6.34 -4.59
C CYS A 74 -7.16 4.80 -4.60
N HIS A 75 -6.63 4.14 -3.56
CA HIS A 75 -6.49 2.68 -3.53
C HIS A 75 -7.81 1.94 -3.75
N VAL A 76 -8.88 2.37 -3.08
CA VAL A 76 -10.23 1.82 -3.24
C VAL A 76 -10.74 2.01 -4.66
N THR A 77 -10.60 3.20 -5.22
CA THR A 77 -11.03 3.51 -6.59
C THR A 77 -10.26 2.71 -7.63
N HIS A 78 -8.96 2.52 -7.43
CA HIS A 78 -8.11 1.72 -8.30
C HIS A 78 -8.52 0.25 -8.27
N ILE A 79 -8.78 -0.32 -7.08
CA ILE A 79 -9.32 -1.67 -6.94
C ILE A 79 -10.70 -1.80 -7.61
N SER A 80 -11.61 -0.85 -7.38
CA SER A 80 -12.93 -0.85 -8.00
C SER A 80 -12.85 -0.79 -9.53
N LEU A 81 -11.94 0.01 -10.08
CA LEU A 81 -11.67 0.09 -11.52
C LEU A 81 -11.12 -1.24 -12.07
N LEU A 82 -10.18 -1.87 -11.37
CA LEU A 82 -9.65 -3.18 -11.74
C LEU A 82 -10.74 -4.26 -11.74
N LEU A 83 -11.60 -4.30 -10.72
CA LEU A 83 -12.72 -5.25 -10.66
C LEU A 83 -13.74 -4.99 -11.78
N ALA A 84 -14.14 -3.75 -12.00
CA ALA A 84 -15.07 -3.39 -13.07
C ALA A 84 -14.52 -3.80 -14.44
N SER A 85 -13.23 -3.54 -14.66
CA SER A 85 -12.53 -3.95 -15.87
C SER A 85 -12.47 -5.48 -16.03
N ALA A 86 -12.12 -6.22 -14.96
CA ALA A 86 -12.03 -7.67 -15.01
C ALA A 86 -13.38 -8.32 -15.32
N VAL A 87 -14.47 -7.80 -14.75
CA VAL A 87 -15.84 -8.25 -15.06
C VAL A 87 -16.17 -7.95 -16.52
N ALA A 88 -15.86 -6.76 -17.02
CA ALA A 88 -16.11 -6.39 -18.41
C ALA A 88 -15.33 -7.27 -19.40
N GLN A 89 -14.07 -7.57 -19.11
CA GLN A 89 -13.24 -8.48 -19.91
C GLN A 89 -13.78 -9.90 -19.89
N LEU A 90 -14.18 -10.41 -18.72
CA LEU A 90 -14.79 -11.74 -18.61
C LEU A 90 -16.08 -11.83 -19.44
N LEU A 91 -16.95 -10.83 -19.33
CA LEU A 91 -18.17 -10.74 -20.15
C LEU A 91 -17.84 -10.65 -21.65
N GLY A 92 -16.80 -9.91 -22.02
CA GLY A 92 -16.30 -9.82 -23.39
C GLY A 92 -15.80 -11.16 -23.92
N VAL A 93 -14.98 -11.88 -23.16
CA VAL A 93 -14.50 -13.23 -23.50
C VAL A 93 -15.67 -14.19 -23.66
N LEU A 94 -16.63 -14.18 -22.73
CA LEU A 94 -17.84 -15.00 -22.81
C LEU A 94 -18.67 -14.66 -24.06
N ALA A 95 -18.82 -13.38 -24.40
CA ALA A 95 -19.54 -12.95 -25.59
C ALA A 95 -18.84 -13.42 -26.89
N LEU A 96 -17.51 -13.35 -26.95
CA LEU A 96 -16.75 -13.78 -28.13
C LEU A 96 -16.65 -15.31 -28.26
N PHE A 97 -16.54 -16.04 -27.15
CA PHE A 97 -16.48 -17.51 -27.14
C PHE A 97 -17.85 -18.17 -27.26
N ALA A 98 -18.82 -17.81 -26.42
CA ALA A 98 -20.11 -18.50 -26.34
C ALA A 98 -21.03 -18.16 -27.52
N LYS A 99 -20.83 -17.00 -28.14
CA LYS A 99 -21.64 -16.52 -29.26
C LYS A 99 -20.81 -16.16 -30.50
N GLU A 100 -19.69 -16.84 -30.74
CA GLU A 100 -18.74 -16.53 -31.84
C GLU A 100 -19.42 -16.19 -33.18
N LYS A 101 -20.36 -17.04 -33.64
CA LYS A 101 -21.11 -16.82 -34.90
C LYS A 101 -22.02 -15.60 -34.84
N SER A 102 -22.70 -15.38 -33.73
CA SER A 102 -23.60 -14.23 -33.54
C SER A 102 -22.81 -12.94 -33.38
N SER A 103 -21.65 -12.99 -32.72
CA SER A 103 -20.74 -11.86 -32.51
C SER A 103 -20.12 -11.42 -33.84
N LEU A 104 -19.71 -12.36 -34.70
CA LEU A 104 -19.25 -12.09 -36.07
C LEU A 104 -20.33 -11.40 -36.92
N VAL A 105 -21.59 -11.89 -36.85
CA VAL A 105 -22.73 -11.25 -37.54
C VAL A 105 -23.00 -9.86 -36.96
N MET A 106 -22.90 -9.71 -35.64
CA MET A 106 -23.12 -8.45 -34.92
C MET A 106 -22.01 -7.43 -35.13
N PHE A 107 -20.81 -7.83 -35.56
CA PHE A 107 -19.78 -6.88 -36.01
C PHE A 107 -20.09 -6.30 -37.39
N GLY A 108 -20.94 -6.94 -38.20
CA GLY A 108 -21.42 -6.44 -39.50
C GLY A 108 -20.32 -6.17 -40.53
N SER A 109 -19.12 -6.70 -40.31
CA SER A 109 -17.92 -6.38 -41.07
C SER A 109 -18.05 -6.80 -42.54
N THR A 110 -17.72 -5.91 -43.47
CA THR A 110 -17.64 -6.18 -44.92
C THR A 110 -16.39 -6.97 -45.33
N ARG A 111 -15.52 -7.28 -44.36
CA ARG A 111 -14.25 -7.97 -44.55
C ARG A 111 -14.44 -9.47 -44.79
N ASP A 112 -13.44 -10.12 -45.38
CA ASP A 112 -13.47 -11.58 -45.58
C ASP A 112 -13.76 -12.27 -44.22
N PRO A 113 -14.75 -13.18 -44.13
CA PRO A 113 -15.07 -13.91 -42.91
C PRO A 113 -13.87 -14.64 -42.30
N ARG A 114 -12.85 -15.02 -43.09
CA ARG A 114 -11.59 -15.58 -42.55
C ARG A 114 -10.80 -14.53 -41.76
N GLU A 115 -10.63 -13.32 -42.28
CA GLU A 115 -9.91 -12.24 -41.61
C GLU A 115 -10.65 -11.79 -40.34
N ALA A 116 -11.97 -11.58 -40.45
CA ALA A 116 -12.80 -11.17 -39.31
C ALA A 116 -12.74 -12.19 -38.16
N LYS A 117 -12.72 -13.49 -38.49
CA LYS A 117 -12.57 -14.56 -37.50
C LYS A 117 -11.22 -14.52 -36.79
N VAL A 118 -10.13 -14.28 -37.53
CA VAL A 118 -8.79 -14.13 -36.93
C VAL A 118 -8.75 -12.93 -36.00
N LEU A 119 -9.28 -11.78 -36.42
CA LEU A 119 -9.33 -10.57 -35.58
C LEU A 119 -10.16 -10.79 -34.30
N VAL A 120 -11.30 -11.48 -34.39
CA VAL A 120 -12.13 -11.82 -33.22
C VAL A 120 -11.38 -12.76 -32.26
N ARG A 121 -10.69 -13.77 -32.77
CA ARG A 121 -9.89 -14.69 -31.94
C ARG A 121 -8.70 -13.98 -31.30
N LEU A 122 -8.05 -13.07 -32.02
CA LEU A 122 -6.98 -12.23 -31.51
C LEU A 122 -7.49 -11.34 -30.37
N GLU A 123 -8.57 -10.61 -30.58
CA GLU A 123 -9.18 -9.75 -29.55
C GLU A 123 -9.58 -10.55 -28.32
N CYS A 124 -10.19 -11.71 -28.52
CA CYS A 124 -10.55 -12.61 -27.42
C CYS A 124 -9.31 -13.09 -26.63
N GLY A 125 -8.23 -13.46 -27.31
CA GLY A 125 -6.97 -13.83 -26.67
C GLY A 125 -6.35 -12.66 -25.88
N VAL A 126 -6.40 -11.45 -26.44
CA VAL A 126 -5.90 -10.24 -25.79
C VAL A 126 -6.72 -9.92 -24.53
N LEU A 127 -8.05 -10.00 -24.59
CA LEU A 127 -8.93 -9.81 -23.42
C LEU A 127 -8.68 -10.84 -22.32
N MET A 128 -8.47 -12.11 -22.69
CA MET A 128 -8.12 -13.16 -21.72
C MET A 128 -6.77 -12.87 -21.05
N ALA A 129 -5.77 -12.44 -21.82
CA ALA A 129 -4.47 -12.06 -21.29
C ALA A 129 -4.57 -10.87 -20.32
N MET A 130 -5.33 -9.83 -20.70
CA MET A 130 -5.61 -8.69 -19.83
C MET A 130 -6.31 -9.13 -18.54
N PHE A 131 -7.29 -10.02 -18.61
CA PHE A 131 -8.02 -10.53 -17.45
C PHE A 131 -7.09 -11.25 -16.46
N VAL A 132 -6.28 -12.19 -16.94
CA VAL A 132 -5.32 -12.93 -16.08
C VAL A 132 -4.32 -11.98 -15.43
N MET A 133 -3.81 -11.01 -16.20
CA MET A 133 -2.88 -10.01 -15.66
C MET A 133 -3.55 -9.07 -14.65
N GLN A 134 -4.80 -8.66 -14.85
CA GLN A 134 -5.55 -7.85 -13.88
C GLN A 134 -5.77 -8.61 -12.56
N LEU A 135 -6.05 -9.91 -12.60
CA LEU A 135 -6.11 -10.74 -11.39
C LEU A 135 -4.76 -10.78 -10.67
N GLY A 136 -3.66 -10.92 -11.42
CA GLY A 136 -2.30 -10.86 -10.85
C GLY A 136 -2.02 -9.53 -10.15
N VAL A 137 -2.35 -8.41 -10.81
CA VAL A 137 -2.22 -7.06 -10.23
C VAL A 137 -3.08 -6.92 -8.98
N LEU A 138 -4.32 -7.41 -8.99
CA LEU A 138 -5.22 -7.36 -7.83
C LEU A 138 -4.63 -8.10 -6.62
N ILE A 139 -4.13 -9.33 -6.83
CA ILE A 139 -3.49 -10.14 -5.78
C ILE A 139 -2.26 -9.41 -5.22
N LEU A 140 -1.41 -8.86 -6.10
CA LEU A 140 -0.23 -8.11 -5.70
C LEU A 140 -0.59 -6.83 -4.95
N CYS A 141 -1.62 -6.10 -5.38
CA CYS A 141 -2.14 -4.93 -4.66
C CYS A 141 -2.60 -5.30 -3.25
N CYS A 142 -3.33 -6.40 -3.08
CA CYS A 142 -3.71 -6.90 -1.76
C CYS A 142 -2.49 -7.26 -0.91
N ALA A 143 -1.50 -7.97 -1.48
CA ALA A 143 -0.27 -8.33 -0.78
C ALA A 143 0.55 -7.09 -0.37
N ALA A 144 0.66 -6.10 -1.25
CA ALA A 144 1.33 -4.83 -0.98
C ALA A 144 0.60 -4.02 0.09
N HIS A 145 -0.74 -4.01 0.07
CA HIS A 145 -1.55 -3.39 1.11
C HIS A 145 -1.31 -4.06 2.47
N SER A 146 -1.36 -5.39 2.55
CA SER A 146 -1.06 -6.14 3.79
C SER A 146 0.37 -5.90 4.28
N CYS A 147 1.34 -5.77 3.38
CA CYS A 147 2.71 -5.44 3.74
C CYS A 147 2.82 -4.02 4.32
N GLY A 148 2.13 -3.06 3.71
CA GLY A 148 2.09 -1.67 4.19
C GLY A 148 1.41 -1.53 5.55
N VAL A 149 0.28 -2.21 5.78
CA VAL A 149 -0.40 -2.23 7.08
C VAL A 149 0.50 -2.77 8.18
N ARG A 150 1.20 -3.89 7.92
CA ARG A 150 2.12 -4.50 8.88
C ARG A 150 3.33 -3.62 9.20
N GLU A 151 3.80 -2.83 8.23
CA GLU A 151 4.89 -1.86 8.43
C GLU A 151 4.42 -0.66 9.28
N CYS A 152 3.19 -0.17 9.06
CA CYS A 152 2.58 0.87 9.89
C CYS A 152 2.41 0.42 11.35
N GLU A 153 1.88 -0.79 11.58
CA GLU A 153 1.74 -1.35 12.93
C GLU A 153 3.09 -1.50 13.64
N GLY A 154 4.13 -1.94 12.93
CA GLY A 154 5.49 -2.07 13.47
C GLY A 154 6.10 -0.73 13.87
N VAL A 155 5.95 0.31 13.03
CA VAL A 155 6.45 1.66 13.32
C VAL A 155 5.68 2.30 14.48
N GLU A 156 4.38 2.06 14.59
CA GLU A 156 3.58 2.56 15.70
C GLU A 156 3.96 1.89 17.03
N ALA A 157 4.20 0.57 17.02
CA ALA A 157 4.70 -0.17 18.16
C ALA A 157 6.08 0.33 18.61
N GLU A 158 7.00 0.61 17.67
CA GLU A 158 8.32 1.14 17.96
C GLU A 158 8.25 2.56 18.57
N LYS A 159 7.42 3.45 18.02
CA LYS A 159 7.17 4.79 18.59
C LYS A 159 6.52 4.73 19.97
N ARG A 160 5.65 3.76 20.23
CA ARG A 160 5.05 3.55 21.55
C ARG A 160 6.10 3.06 22.55
N MET A 161 6.96 2.12 22.15
CA MET A 161 8.03 1.60 22.99
C MET A 161 9.07 2.68 23.33
N GLN A 162 9.46 3.51 22.36
CA GLN A 162 10.32 4.68 22.61
C GLN A 162 9.72 5.67 23.60
N ARG A 163 8.41 5.97 23.47
CA ARG A 163 7.72 6.86 24.43
C ARG A 163 7.67 6.27 25.85
N ILE A 164 7.49 4.96 25.99
CA ILE A 164 7.50 4.30 27.30
C ILE A 164 8.91 4.34 27.90
N ALA A 165 9.94 4.06 27.10
CA ALA A 165 11.33 4.11 27.54
C ALA A 165 11.75 5.51 28.01
N SER A 166 11.37 6.57 27.28
CA SER A 166 11.67 7.95 27.68
C SER A 166 10.98 8.36 28.98
N VAL A 167 9.72 7.94 29.19
CA VAL A 167 8.99 8.19 30.45
C VAL A 167 9.60 7.39 31.60
N GLN A 168 10.09 6.17 31.34
CA GLN A 168 10.78 5.37 32.36
C GLN A 168 12.13 5.98 32.74
N GLU A 169 12.87 6.55 31.80
CA GLU A 169 14.11 7.28 32.06
C GLU A 169 13.87 8.57 32.85
N GLU A 170 12.85 9.35 32.47
CA GLU A 170 12.47 10.59 33.16
C GLU A 170 11.97 10.33 34.59
N SER A 171 11.20 9.27 34.81
CA SER A 171 10.75 8.87 36.15
C SER A 171 11.88 8.35 37.02
N MET A 172 12.87 7.64 36.45
CA MET A 172 14.06 7.21 37.18
C MET A 172 14.96 8.40 37.54
N ALA A 173 15.11 9.37 36.64
CA ALA A 173 15.83 10.62 36.90
C ALA A 173 15.16 11.44 38.02
N ASN A 174 13.83 11.59 37.98
CA ASN A 174 13.07 12.29 39.02
C ASN A 174 13.13 11.57 40.37
N TYR A 175 13.04 10.24 40.38
CA TYR A 175 13.21 9.44 41.60
C TYR A 175 14.60 9.61 42.22
N ASN A 176 15.65 9.57 41.39
CA ASN A 176 17.02 9.77 41.85
C ASN A 176 17.26 11.20 42.38
N ALA A 177 16.70 12.22 41.72
CA ALA A 177 16.76 13.60 42.20
C ALA A 177 16.07 13.76 43.56
N ALA A 178 14.88 13.18 43.74
CA ALA A 178 14.17 13.18 45.02
C ALA A 178 14.97 12.49 46.13
N LYS A 179 15.60 11.35 45.82
CA LYS A 179 16.43 10.60 46.76
C LYS A 179 17.68 11.38 47.21
N ILE A 180 18.31 12.15 46.31
CA ILE A 180 19.45 13.01 46.64
C ILE A 180 19.03 14.13 47.61
N VAL A 181 17.86 14.75 47.38
CA VAL A 181 17.32 15.78 48.28
C VAL A 181 17.02 15.19 49.66
N GLU A 182 16.45 14.00 49.73
CA GLU A 182 16.16 13.32 50.99
C GLU A 182 17.44 13.01 51.79
N LEU A 183 18.48 12.49 51.13
CA LEU A 183 19.78 12.22 51.75
C LEU A 183 20.45 13.51 52.25
N LYS A 184 20.40 14.59 51.46
CA LYS A 184 20.95 15.89 51.85
C LYS A 184 20.21 16.49 53.04
N ASN A 185 18.90 16.34 53.11
CA ASN A 185 18.10 16.79 54.24
C ASN A 185 18.40 15.98 55.51
N LYS A 186 18.63 14.65 55.40
CA LYS A 186 19.08 13.82 56.52
C LYS A 186 20.46 14.25 57.03
N GLU A 187 21.41 14.51 56.12
CA GLU A 187 22.75 14.97 56.49
C GLU A 187 22.73 16.36 57.16
N LEU A 188 21.92 17.29 56.64
CA LEU A 188 21.75 18.62 57.24
C LEU A 188 21.09 18.53 58.63
N GLY A 189 20.11 17.66 58.81
CA GLY A 189 19.49 17.40 60.12
C GLY A 189 20.49 16.86 61.13
N GLU A 190 21.37 15.95 60.70
CA GLU A 190 22.42 15.40 61.56
C GLU A 190 23.47 16.46 61.94
N LYS A 191 23.91 17.30 61.00
CA LYS A 191 24.82 18.43 61.28
C LYS A 191 24.21 19.47 62.23
N VAL A 192 22.92 19.78 62.08
CA VAL A 192 22.21 20.71 62.99
C VAL A 192 22.10 20.12 64.41
N ASN A 193 21.86 18.81 64.52
CA ASN A 193 21.86 18.13 65.82
C ASN A 193 23.24 18.19 66.48
N ILE A 194 24.33 17.90 65.75
CA ILE A 194 25.69 17.98 66.27
C ILE A 194 26.02 19.41 66.74
N ASN A 195 25.62 20.43 65.98
CA ASN A 195 25.90 21.83 66.34
C ASN A 195 25.15 22.27 67.62
N LYS A 196 23.91 21.79 67.84
CA LYS A 196 23.18 22.01 69.10
C LYS A 196 23.86 21.36 70.30
N TYR A 197 24.43 20.16 70.15
CA TYR A 197 25.19 19.51 71.23
C TYR A 197 26.55 20.16 71.49
N GLY A 198 27.19 20.76 70.47
CA GLY A 198 28.43 21.52 70.61
C GLY A 198 28.25 22.86 71.36
N GLN A 199 27.13 23.53 71.13
CA GLN A 199 26.82 24.81 71.80
C GLN A 199 26.59 24.66 73.31
N PHE A 200 26.01 23.54 73.75
CA PHE A 200 25.83 23.21 75.17
C PHE A 200 27.13 23.05 75.97
N LYS A 201 28.28 22.83 75.30
CA LYS A 201 29.58 22.68 75.97
C LYS A 201 30.31 24.00 76.22
N ASN A 202 29.97 25.06 75.50
CA ASN A 202 30.66 26.34 75.61
C ASN A 202 30.07 27.28 76.67
N ASP A 203 28.83 27.03 77.12
CA ASP A 203 28.17 27.87 78.12
C ASP A 203 28.57 27.54 79.58
N PHE A 204 29.38 26.49 79.80
CA PHE A 204 29.88 26.11 81.14
C PHE A 204 31.31 26.61 81.46
N GLN A 205 31.91 27.42 80.59
CA GLN A 205 33.28 27.94 80.76
C GLN A 205 33.29 29.45 81.05
N GLY A 206 32.39 29.91 81.92
CA GLY A 206 32.21 31.33 82.24
C GLY A 206 32.12 31.70 83.73
N TYR A 207 32.37 30.76 84.65
CA TYR A 207 32.42 31.05 86.09
C TYR A 207 33.66 30.40 86.72
N LYS A 208 34.70 31.21 86.91
CA LYS A 208 35.76 31.00 87.88
C LYS A 208 36.15 32.33 88.50
#